data_AF-A0NBU4-F1
#
_entry.id   AF-A0NBU4-F1
#
_cell.length_a   1.000
_cell.length_b   1.000
_cell.length_c   1.000
_cell.angle_alpha   90.00
_cell.angle_beta   90.00
_cell.angle_gamma   90.00
#
_symmetry.space_group_name_H-M   'P 1'
#
loop_
_entity.id
_entity.type
_entity.pdbx_description
1 polymer ?
#
loop_
_entity_poly.entity_id
_entity_poly.type
_entity_poly.pdbx_seq_one_letter_code
_entity_poly.pdbx_strand_id
1 'polypeptide(L)'
;MENVLFESLYSLIMYYRQNALRSAEFYITLKEPVPQPNKHETKEWYHQTTTREQSEIVLNQIPQDGAFLVRPSEKGPKAFVISFR
;
A
#
# COMPACT_ATOMS: atom_id res chain seq x y z
N MET A 1 30.76 -6.80 18.52
CA MET A 1 30.53 -6.30 17.15
C MET A 1 30.33 -4.80 17.27
N GLU A 2 30.99 -4.04 16.41
CA GLU A 2 30.85 -2.58 16.40
C GLU A 2 29.44 -2.24 15.88
N ASN A 3 28.67 -1.48 16.65
CA ASN A 3 27.34 -1.05 16.22
C ASN A 3 27.51 0.06 15.18
N VAL A 4 27.35 -0.29 13.89
CA VAL A 4 27.34 0.69 12.81
C VAL A 4 26.07 1.53 12.95
N LEU A 5 26.24 2.83 13.12
CA LEU A 5 25.14 3.80 13.21
C LEU A 5 24.87 4.41 11.84
N PHE A 6 23.61 4.72 11.57
CA PHE A 6 23.16 5.29 10.30
C PHE A 6 22.26 6.50 10.55
N GLU A 7 22.34 7.50 9.67
CA GLU A 7 21.58 8.75 9.79
C GLU A 7 20.12 8.62 9.31
N SER A 8 19.80 7.54 8.57
CA SER A 8 18.45 7.26 8.10
C SER A 8 18.17 5.77 7.94
N LEU A 9 16.88 5.40 7.94
CA LEU A 9 16.44 4.04 7.59
C LEU A 9 16.87 3.64 6.18
N TYR A 10 16.87 4.58 5.23
CA TYR A 10 17.30 4.31 3.86
C TYR A 10 18.77 3.88 3.82
N SER A 11 19.67 4.66 4.44
CA SER A 11 21.11 4.33 4.49
C SER A 11 21.39 3.01 5.18
N LEU A 12 20.66 2.70 6.26
CA LEU A 12 20.76 1.42 6.97
C LEU A 12 20.39 0.25 6.05
N ILE A 13 19.22 0.33 5.40
CA ILE A 13 18.73 -0.74 4.51
C ILE A 13 19.68 -0.92 3.32
N MET A 14 20.14 0.16 2.70
CA MET A 14 21.06 0.09 1.57
C MET A 14 22.39 -0.54 1.93
N TYR A 15 22.93 -0.24 3.13
CA TYR A 15 24.14 -0.87 3.62
C TYR A 15 23.98 -2.38 3.77
N TYR A 16 22.90 -2.84 4.42
CA TYR A 16 22.67 -4.27 4.66
C TYR A 16 22.13 -5.06 3.45
N ARG A 17 21.83 -4.39 2.33
CA ARG A 17 21.67 -5.05 1.03
C ARG A 17 23.01 -5.50 0.43
N GLN A 18 24.12 -4.86 0.81
CA GLN A 18 25.47 -5.14 0.30
C GLN A 18 26.36 -5.84 1.34
N ASN A 19 26.07 -5.64 2.62
CA ASN A 19 26.82 -6.18 3.75
C ASN A 19 25.93 -7.10 4.58
N ALA A 20 26.49 -8.18 5.11
CA ALA A 20 25.70 -9.15 5.87
C ALA A 20 25.43 -8.69 7.31
N LEU A 21 24.21 -8.92 7.75
CA LEU A 21 23.83 -9.01 9.15
C LEU A 21 24.42 -10.31 9.72
N ARG A 22 25.15 -10.22 10.83
CA ARG A 22 25.82 -11.36 11.46
C ARG A 22 25.38 -11.49 12.91
N SER A 23 24.93 -12.68 13.30
CA SER A 23 24.78 -13.10 14.70
C SER A 23 25.63 -14.35 14.95
N ALA A 24 25.49 -14.97 16.13
CA ALA A 24 26.10 -16.26 16.40
C ALA A 24 25.45 -17.40 15.58
N GLU A 25 24.18 -17.22 15.17
CA GLU A 25 23.36 -18.23 14.52
C GLU A 25 23.14 -17.98 13.02
N PHE A 26 23.34 -16.76 12.51
CA PHE A 26 23.09 -16.46 11.09
C PHE A 26 24.03 -15.44 10.46
N TYR A 27 24.07 -15.49 9.13
CA TYR A 27 24.76 -14.56 8.25
C TYR A 27 23.90 -14.31 7.00
N ILE A 28 23.26 -13.15 6.90
CA ILE A 28 22.27 -12.86 5.84
C ILE A 28 22.35 -11.42 5.33
N THR A 29 22.05 -11.20 4.06
CA THR A 29 21.86 -9.87 3.46
C THR A 29 20.38 -9.60 3.19
N LEU A 30 19.99 -8.33 3.25
CA LEU A 30 18.66 -7.89 2.86
C LEU A 30 18.48 -8.05 1.34
N LYS A 31 17.31 -8.52 0.92
CA LYS A 31 16.94 -8.73 -0.48
C LYS A 31 15.79 -7.81 -0.89
N GLU A 32 14.99 -8.25 -1.86
CA GLU A 32 13.87 -7.48 -2.38
C GLU A 32 12.88 -7.06 -1.28
N PRO A 33 12.45 -5.78 -1.29
CA PRO A 33 11.52 -5.27 -0.30
C PRO A 33 10.16 -5.93 -0.47
N VAL A 34 9.47 -6.15 0.64
CA VAL A 34 8.10 -6.66 0.61
C VAL A 34 7.17 -5.57 0.07
N PRO A 35 6.40 -5.83 -1.01
CA PRO A 35 5.39 -4.88 -1.49
C PRO A 35 4.37 -4.57 -0.40
N GLN A 36 3.79 -3.37 -0.44
CA GLN A 36 2.72 -2.97 0.49
C GLN A 36 1.37 -3.00 -0.24
N PRO A 37 0.69 -4.16 -0.32
CA PRO A 37 -0.51 -4.34 -1.14
C PRO A 37 -1.68 -3.45 -0.68
N ASN A 38 -1.72 -3.11 0.60
CA ASN A 38 -2.86 -2.48 1.25
C ASN A 38 -2.70 -0.97 1.43
N LYS A 39 -1.76 -0.32 0.72
CA LYS A 39 -1.56 1.15 0.80
C LYS A 39 -2.82 1.96 0.48
N HIS A 40 -3.74 1.39 -0.29
CA HIS A 40 -5.01 2.01 -0.66
C HIS A 40 -5.99 2.12 0.51
N GLU A 41 -5.89 1.26 1.54
CA GLU A 41 -6.85 1.23 2.67
C GLU A 41 -6.88 2.52 3.49
N THR A 42 -5.84 3.35 3.41
CA THR A 42 -5.73 4.63 4.12
C THR A 42 -6.02 5.84 3.23
N LYS A 43 -6.44 5.62 1.97
CA LYS A 43 -6.67 6.70 1.02
C LYS A 43 -8.12 7.15 1.07
N GLU A 44 -8.33 8.46 1.02
CA GLU A 44 -9.66 9.08 1.10
C GLU A 44 -10.61 8.64 -0.01
N TRP A 45 -10.05 8.27 -1.18
CA TRP A 45 -10.81 7.78 -2.33
C TRP A 45 -11.15 6.29 -2.23
N TYR A 46 -10.67 5.55 -1.23
CA TYR A 46 -10.99 4.13 -1.06
C TYR A 46 -12.09 3.94 -0.01
N HIS A 47 -13.19 3.30 -0.42
CA HIS A 47 -14.34 3.06 0.43
C HIS A 47 -14.62 1.56 0.56
N GLN A 48 -14.19 0.97 1.67
CA GLN A 48 -14.20 -0.48 1.90
C GLN A 48 -15.61 -1.10 1.92
N THR A 49 -16.63 -0.34 2.34
CA THR A 49 -17.99 -0.87 2.53
C THR A 49 -19.00 -0.33 1.51
N THR A 50 -18.53 0.39 0.49
CA THR A 50 -19.41 1.03 -0.48
C THR A 50 -19.85 0.06 -1.57
N THR A 51 -21.16 -0.05 -1.77
CA THR A 51 -21.77 -0.85 -2.85
C THR A 51 -21.78 -0.10 -4.17
N ARG A 52 -22.15 -0.79 -5.25
CA ARG A 52 -22.36 -0.13 -6.55
C ARG A 52 -23.41 0.99 -6.47
N GLU A 53 -24.58 0.66 -5.93
CA GLU A 53 -25.70 1.59 -5.84
C GLU A 53 -25.34 2.83 -5.00
N GLN A 54 -24.67 2.64 -3.86
CA GLN A 54 -24.19 3.74 -3.02
C GLN A 54 -23.21 4.66 -3.78
N SER A 55 -22.29 4.09 -4.56
CA SER A 55 -21.35 4.87 -5.36
C SER A 55 -22.04 5.71 -6.43
N GLU A 56 -23.07 5.16 -7.10
CA GLU A 56 -23.83 5.87 -8.12
C GLU A 56 -24.61 7.05 -7.49
N ILE A 57 -25.23 6.85 -6.32
CA ILE A 57 -25.96 7.91 -5.60
C ILE A 57 -25.02 9.07 -5.25
N VAL A 58 -23.87 8.78 -4.63
CA VAL A 58 -22.93 9.82 -4.17
C VAL A 58 -22.32 10.56 -5.37
N LEU A 59 -21.89 9.86 -6.41
CA LEU A 59 -21.24 10.49 -7.57
C LEU A 59 -22.22 11.36 -8.38
N ASN A 60 -23.50 10.97 -8.47
CA ASN A 60 -24.53 11.78 -9.13
C ASN A 60 -24.81 13.10 -8.41
N GLN A 61 -24.55 13.18 -7.10
CA GLN A 61 -24.70 14.42 -6.32
C GLN A 61 -23.53 15.39 -6.51
N ILE A 62 -22.40 14.93 -7.05
CA ILE A 62 -21.21 15.76 -7.26
C ILE A 62 -21.26 16.34 -8.68
N PRO A 63 -21.41 17.67 -8.86
CA PRO A 63 -21.56 18.30 -10.18
C PRO A 63 -20.25 18.42 -10.98
N GLN A 64 -19.18 17.75 -10.52
CA GLN A 64 -17.84 17.81 -11.10
C GLN A 64 -17.54 16.55 -11.91
N ASP A 65 -17.18 16.72 -13.18
CA ASP A 65 -16.70 15.63 -14.03
C ASP A 65 -15.36 15.09 -13.52
N GLY A 66 -15.19 13.76 -13.60
CA GLY A 66 -13.99 13.09 -13.07
C GLY A 66 -14.02 12.85 -11.56
N ALA A 67 -15.14 13.13 -10.88
CA ALA A 67 -15.37 12.64 -9.53
C ALA A 67 -15.32 11.11 -9.53
N PHE A 68 -14.58 10.51 -8.58
CA PHE A 68 -14.40 9.06 -8.52
C PHE A 68 -14.22 8.55 -7.09
N LEU A 69 -14.39 7.25 -6.93
CA LEU A 69 -13.98 6.48 -5.76
C LEU A 69 -13.61 5.05 -6.14
N VAL A 70 -12.85 4.37 -5.29
CA VAL A 70 -12.51 2.95 -5.40
C VAL A 70 -13.22 2.18 -4.31
N ARG A 71 -13.84 1.05 -4.66
CA ARG A 71 -14.59 0.19 -3.74
C ARG A 71 -14.41 -1.28 -4.08
N PRO A 72 -14.67 -2.21 -3.14
CA PRO A 72 -14.74 -3.63 -3.47
C PRO A 72 -15.83 -3.92 -4.51
N SER A 73 -15.57 -4.93 -5.34
CA SER A 73 -16.50 -5.46 -6.30
C SER A 73 -17.42 -6.48 -5.64
N GLU A 74 -18.71 -6.42 -5.96
CA GLU A 74 -19.68 -7.44 -5.58
C GLU A 74 -19.47 -8.76 -6.35
N LYS A 75 -18.62 -8.76 -7.40
CA LYS A 75 -18.34 -9.95 -8.22
C LYS A 75 -17.43 -10.99 -7.55
N GLY A 76 -16.80 -10.67 -6.42
CA GLY A 76 -16.01 -11.64 -5.68
C GLY A 76 -14.96 -11.05 -4.73
N PRO A 77 -14.34 -11.89 -3.90
CA PRO A 77 -13.30 -11.48 -2.97
C PRO A 77 -12.08 -10.95 -3.73
N LYS A 78 -11.40 -9.94 -3.15
CA LYS A 78 -10.20 -9.29 -3.72
C LYS A 78 -10.40 -8.70 -5.13
N ALA A 79 -11.63 -8.42 -5.53
CA ALA A 79 -11.95 -7.66 -6.73
C ALA A 79 -12.32 -6.23 -6.34
N PHE A 80 -11.89 -5.25 -7.14
CA PHE A 80 -12.09 -3.83 -6.87
C PHE A 80 -12.58 -3.13 -8.14
N VAL A 81 -13.30 -2.02 -7.97
CA VAL A 81 -13.88 -1.23 -9.06
C VAL A 81 -13.61 0.25 -8.80
N ILE A 82 -13.22 0.97 -9.85
CA ILE A 82 -13.26 2.44 -9.89
C ILE A 82 -14.67 2.83 -10.34
N SER A 83 -15.39 3.56 -9.51
CA SER A 83 -16.67 4.20 -9.88
C SER A 83 -16.39 5.67 -10.13
N PHE A 84 -16.87 6.21 -11.26
CA PHE A 84 -16.60 7.58 -11.68
C PHE A 84 -17.81 8.15 -12.44
N ARG A 85 -17.88 9.49 -12.51
CA ARG A 85 -18.83 10.25 -13.33
C ARG A 85 -18.14 10.82 -14.56
#